data_AF-A0A2M7Q476-F1
#
_entry.id   AF-A0A2M7Q476-F1
#
_cell.length_a   1.000
_cell.length_b   1.000
_cell.length_c   1.000
_cell.angle_alpha   90.00
_cell.angle_beta   90.00
_cell.angle_gamma   90.00
#
_symmetry.space_group_name_H-M   'P 1'
#
loop_
_entity.id
_entity.type
_entity.pdbx_description
1 polymer ?
#
loop_
_entity_poly.entity_id
_entity_poly.type
_entity_poly.pdbx_seq_one_letter_code
_entity_poly.pdbx_strand_id
1 'polypeptide(L)' 'MSKPAKRAVNLRIDEALIDQAKALNVNLSQTLEMSLVEILREKQRAAWLAENREAVQAYNSRIEKQGLFSDGLRQF' A
#
# COMPACT_ATOMS: atom_id res chain seq x y z
N MET A 1 2.95 -5.20 22.63
CA MET A 1 1.91 -4.97 21.61
C MET A 1 1.32 -6.33 21.24
N SER A 2 -0.01 -6.50 21.37
CA SER A 2 -0.67 -7.79 21.12
C SER A 2 -0.63 -8.14 19.63
N LYS A 3 -0.33 -9.41 19.30
CA LYS A 3 -0.37 -9.89 17.91
C LYS A 3 -1.82 -9.78 17.42
N PRO A 4 -2.09 -9.17 16.24
CA PRO A 4 -3.45 -9.05 15.74
C PRO A 4 -4.07 -10.45 15.61
N ALA A 5 -5.32 -10.59 16.04
CA ALA A 5 -6.03 -11.86 15.98
C ALA A 5 -6.21 -12.28 14.52
N LYS A 6 -5.59 -13.39 14.13
CA LYS A 6 -5.76 -13.96 12.79
C LYS A 6 -7.08 -14.71 12.71
N ARG A 7 -7.85 -14.45 11.66
CA ARG A 7 -9.08 -15.19 11.35
C ARG A 7 -8.79 -16.21 10.26
N ALA A 8 -9.15 -17.47 10.49
CA ALA A 8 -9.12 -18.48 9.43
C ALA A 8 -10.21 -18.18 8.40
N VAL A 9 -9.85 -18.24 7.12
CA VAL A 9 -10.75 -17.99 5.99
C VAL A 9 -10.65 -19.16 5.02
N ASN A 10 -11.79 -19.72 4.63
CA ASN A 10 -11.84 -20.76 3.59
C ASN A 10 -11.86 -20.09 2.22
N LEU A 11 -10.97 -20.52 1.34
CA LEU A 11 -10.76 -19.94 0.02
C LEU A 11 -10.51 -21.05 -1.00
N ARG A 12 -10.89 -20.81 -2.25
CA ARG A 12 -10.67 -21.74 -3.37
C ARG A 12 -9.54 -21.20 -4.23
N ILE A 13 -8.51 -22.03 -4.42
CA ILE A 13 -7.37 -21.76 -5.28
C ILE A 13 -7.23 -22.96 -6.23
N ASP A 14 -6.68 -22.72 -7.42
CA ASP A 14 -6.29 -23.76 -8.36
C ASP A 14 -5.40 -24.82 -7.67
N GLU A 15 -5.77 -26.08 -7.84
CA GLU A 15 -5.07 -27.23 -7.24
C GLU A 15 -3.63 -27.33 -7.74
N ALA A 16 -3.38 -27.11 -9.04
CA ALA A 16 -2.04 -27.16 -9.62
C ALA A 16 -1.13 -26.08 -9.04
N LEU A 17 -1.69 -24.93 -8.65
CA LEU A 17 -0.93 -23.86 -8.00
C LEU A 17 -0.58 -24.21 -6.54
N ILE A 18 -1.51 -24.85 -5.82
CA ILE A 18 -1.26 -25.34 -4.46
C ILE A 18 -0.13 -26.38 -4.48
N ASP A 19 -0.18 -27.32 -5.42
CA ASP A 19 0.81 -28.40 -5.50
C ASP A 19 2.20 -27.87 -5.86
N GLN A 20 2.28 -26.91 -6.79
CA GLN A 20 3.54 -26.22 -7.08
C GLN A 20 4.07 -25.46 -5.86
N ALA A 21 3.20 -24.73 -5.14
CA ALA A 21 3.60 -24.01 -3.94
C ALA A 21 4.14 -24.95 -2.86
N LYS A 22 3.48 -26.11 -2.65
CA LYS A 22 3.95 -27.13 -1.71
C LYS A 22 5.28 -27.73 -2.15
N ALA A 23 5.44 -28.08 -3.43
CA ALA A 23 6.68 -28.62 -3.97
C ALA A 23 7.87 -27.67 -3.78
N LEU A 24 7.60 -26.36 -3.82
CA LEU A 24 8.59 -25.30 -3.61
C LEU A 24 8.70 -24.82 -2.15
N ASN A 25 8.03 -25.48 -1.19
CA ASN A 25 7.99 -25.10 0.22
C ASN A 25 7.52 -23.65 0.47
N VAL A 26 6.61 -23.15 -0.37
CA VAL A 26 6.02 -21.82 -0.22
C VAL A 26 4.97 -21.83 0.89
N ASN A 27 5.11 -20.91 1.84
CA ASN A 27 4.13 -20.72 2.90
C ASN A 27 2.91 -19.93 2.39
N LEU A 28 1.90 -20.64 1.91
CA LEU A 28 0.67 -20.07 1.35
C LEU A 28 0.02 -19.01 2.25
N SER A 29 -0.06 -19.26 3.56
CA SER A 29 -0.69 -18.33 4.50
C SER A 29 0.05 -17.00 4.55
N GLN A 30 1.38 -17.05 4.68
CA GLN A 30 2.23 -15.87 4.72
C GLN A 30 2.22 -15.12 3.37
N THR A 31 2.31 -15.85 2.26
CA THR A 31 2.31 -15.25 0.91
C THR A 31 0.99 -14.53 0.63
N LEU A 32 -0.15 -15.14 0.99
CA LEU A 32 -1.47 -14.53 0.85
C LEU A 32 -1.60 -13.29 1.74
N GLU A 33 -1.15 -13.35 2.99
CA GLU A 33 -1.18 -12.22 3.92
C GLU A 33 -0.37 -11.04 3.40
N MET A 34 0.88 -11.28 2.95
CA MET A 34 1.73 -10.25 2.38
C MET A 34 1.14 -9.63 1.12
N SER A 35 0.66 -10.46 0.19
CA SER A 35 0.05 -9.98 -1.06
C SER A 35 -1.20 -9.14 -0.78
N LEU A 36 -2.02 -9.56 0.18
CA LEU A 36 -3.22 -8.82 0.56
C LEU A 36 -2.90 -7.48 1.21
N VAL A 37 -1.86 -7.41 2.05
CA VAL A 37 -1.38 -6.15 2.64
C VAL A 37 -0.97 -5.16 1.55
N GLU A 38 -0.20 -5.60 0.57
CA GLU A 38 0.24 -4.71 -0.53
C GLU A 38 -0.95 -4.21 -1.36
N ILE A 39 -1.87 -5.11 -1.75
CA ILE A 39 -3.08 -4.72 -2.50
C ILE A 39 -3.93 -3.71 -1.71
N LEU A 40 -4.12 -3.94 -0.41
CA LEU A 40 -4.90 -3.03 0.44
C LEU A 40 -4.20 -1.69 0.60
N ARG A 41 -2.87 -1.68 0.75
CA ARG A 41 -2.08 -0.46 0.85
C ARG A 41 -2.17 0.37 -0.43
N GLU A 42 -2.08 -0.26 -1.59
CA GLU A 42 -2.24 0.42 -2.89
C GLU A 42 -3.64 1.03 -3.03
N LYS A 43 -4.68 0.28 -2.70
CA LYS A 43 -6.06 0.78 -2.75
C LYS A 43 -6.30 1.95 -1.79
N GLN A 44 -5.79 1.87 -0.56
CA GLN A 44 -5.89 2.95 0.41
C GLN A 44 -5.13 4.20 -0.05
N ARG A 45 -3.93 4.03 -0.62
CA ARG A 45 -3.17 5.15 -1.20
C ARG A 45 -3.94 5.81 -2.34
N ALA A 46 -4.51 5.01 -3.24
CA ALA A 46 -5.30 5.52 -4.36
C ALA A 46 -6.55 6.28 -3.88
N ALA A 47 -7.27 5.73 -2.90
CA ALA A 47 -8.42 6.40 -2.29
C ALA A 47 -8.03 7.72 -1.64
N TRP A 48 -6.97 7.72 -0.83
CA TRP A 48 -6.49 8.94 -0.17
C TRP A 48 -6.08 10.02 -1.19
N LEU A 49 -5.37 9.64 -2.27
CA LEU A 49 -5.00 10.57 -3.34
C LEU A 49 -6.22 11.16 -4.04
N ALA A 50 -7.27 10.36 -4.27
CA ALA A 50 -8.50 10.84 -4.87
C ALA A 50 -9.24 11.83 -3.95
N GLU A 51 -9.36 11.50 -2.66
CA GLU A 51 -10.00 12.35 -1.64
C GLU A 51 -9.25 13.67 -1.43
N ASN A 52 -7.90 13.64 -1.48
CA ASN A 52 -7.06 14.81 -1.20
C ASN A 52 -6.63 15.54 -2.47
N ARG A 53 -7.16 15.18 -3.64
CA ARG A 53 -6.74 15.73 -4.93
C ARG A 53 -6.81 17.25 -4.97
N GLU A 54 -7.93 17.82 -4.50
CA GLU A 54 -8.13 19.28 -4.48
C GLU A 54 -7.14 19.97 -3.53
N ALA A 55 -6.94 19.43 -2.33
CA ALA A 55 -6.00 19.97 -1.36
C ALA A 55 -4.56 19.94 -1.89
N VAL A 56 -4.16 18.83 -2.53
CA VAL A 56 -2.84 18.67 -3.16
C VAL A 56 -2.69 19.67 -4.32
N GLN A 57 -3.71 19.83 -5.17
CA GLN A 57 -3.66 20.79 -6.28
C GLN A 57 -3.60 22.24 -5.79
N ALA A 58 -4.37 22.59 -4.77
CA ALA A 58 -4.34 23.92 -4.15
C ALA A 58 -2.97 24.21 -3.53
N TYR A 59 -2.39 23.23 -2.84
CA TYR A 59 -1.05 23.34 -2.29
C TYR A 59 0.02 23.51 -3.38
N ASN A 60 0.00 22.67 -4.42
CA ASN A 60 0.94 22.77 -5.55
C ASN A 60 0.84 24.13 -6.24
N SER A 61 -0.38 24.61 -6.50
CA SER A 61 -0.62 25.93 -7.11
C SER A 61 -0.11 27.07 -6.23
N ARG A 62 -0.18 26.92 -4.89
CA ARG A 62 0.39 27.90 -3.96
C ARG A 62 1.92 27.92 -4.06
N ILE A 63 2.56 26.75 -4.06
CA ILE A 63 4.02 26.64 -4.17
C ILE A 63 4.51 27.21 -5.50
N GLU A 64 3.84 26.94 -6.61
CA GLU A 64 4.18 27.53 -7.92
C GLU A 64 4.11 29.06 -7.91
N LYS A 65 3.13 29.63 -7.21
CA LYS A 65 2.93 31.09 -7.15
C LYS A 65 3.81 31.80 -6.12
N GLN A 66 4.08 31.15 -4.98
CA GLN A 66 4.66 31.80 -3.80
C GLN A 66 6.04 31.26 -3.44
N GLY A 67 6.52 30.22 -4.12
CA GLY A 67 7.73 29.49 -3.75
C GLY A 67 7.51 28.59 -2.53
N LEU A 68 8.56 27.85 -2.18
CA LEU A 68 8.62 27.08 -0.94
C LEU A 68 9.00 28.02 0.20
N PHE A 69 8.49 27.74 1.40
CA PHE A 69 8.90 28.45 2.61
C PHE A 69 10.42 28.41 2.83
N SER A 70 11.07 27.33 2.41
CA SER A 70 12.52 27.12 2.57
C SER A 70 13.38 27.62 1.42
N ASP A 71 12.81 28.27 0.39
CA ASP A 71 13.58 28.73 -0.77
C ASP A 71 14.69 29.71 -0.38
N GLY A 72 14.50 30.51 0.67
CA GLY A 72 15.53 31.42 1.22
C GLY A 72 16.51 30.78 2.20
N LEU A 73 16.33 29.51 2.57
CA LEU A 73 17.12 28.81 3.60
C LEU A 73 18.00 27.69 3.03
N ARG A 74 17.88 27.39 1.72
CA ARG A 74 18.64 26.31 1.09
C ARG A 74 20.04 26.81 0.72
N GLN A 75 21.05 26.41 1.48
CA GLN A 75 22.48 26.58 1.12
C GLN A 75 22.97 25.30 0.41
N PHE A 76 23.66 25.45 -0.73
CA PHE A 76 24.34 24.37 -1.46
C PHE A 76 25.82 24.31 -1.07
#